data_AF-A0A2V8JGF6-F1
#
_entry.id   AF-A0A2V8JGF6-F1
#
_cell.length_a   1.000
_cell.length_b   1.000
_cell.length_c   1.000
_cell.angle_alpha   90.00
_cell.angle_beta   90.00
_cell.angle_gamma   90.00
#
_symmetry.space_group_name_H-M   'P 1'
#
loop_
_entity.id
_entity.type
_entity.pdbx_description
1 polymer ?
#
loop_
_entity_poly.entity_id
_entity_poly.type
_entity_poly.pdbx_seq_one_letter_code
_entity_poly.pdbx_strand_id
1 'polypeptide(L)' 'MLSDEEILFMYGRNAVISRKGRFTLVHLDRPSVDLVRARTNNFDADEFFNCGCRVCQLMKEGGVVVFDELPYDDEDILLE' A
#
# COMPACT_ATOMS: atom_id res chain seq x y z
N MET A 1 4.26 11.69 -10.18
CA MET A 1 4.21 11.05 -8.85
C MET A 1 3.59 12.06 -7.90
N LEU A 2 2.61 11.66 -7.09
CA LEU A 2 1.96 12.55 -6.13
C LEU A 2 2.97 13.03 -5.08
N SER A 3 2.84 14.28 -4.68
CA SER A 3 3.59 14.86 -3.56
C SER A 3 3.15 14.27 -2.22
N ASP A 4 4.00 14.37 -1.20
CA ASP A 4 3.64 13.92 0.16
C ASP A 4 2.41 14.68 0.67
N GLU A 5 2.26 15.97 0.33
CA GLU A 5 1.11 16.77 0.74
C GLU A 5 -0.20 16.27 0.13
N GLU A 6 -0.21 15.94 -1.16
CA GLU A 6 -1.38 15.35 -1.83
C GLU A 6 -1.74 13.98 -1.23
N ILE A 7 -0.73 13.15 -0.92
CA ILE A 7 -0.95 11.84 -0.28
C ILE A 7 -1.53 12.01 1.11
N LEU A 8 -0.97 12.91 1.94
CA LEU A 8 -1.49 13.18 3.29
C LEU A 8 -2.87 13.82 3.28
N PHE A 9 -3.21 14.60 2.24
CA PHE A 9 -4.55 15.13 2.04
C PHE A 9 -5.56 14.02 1.74
N MET A 10 -5.22 13.04 0.89
CA MET A 10 -6.12 11.96 0.50
C MET A 10 -6.25 10.85 1.56
N TYR A 11 -5.14 10.45 2.18
CA TYR A 11 -5.06 9.28 3.06
C TYR A 11 -4.96 9.63 4.54
N GLY A 12 -4.95 10.92 4.86
CA GLY A 12 -4.92 11.43 6.23
C GLY A 12 -3.50 11.81 6.69
N ARG A 13 -3.45 12.80 7.57
CA ARG A 13 -2.19 13.41 8.06
C ARG A 13 -1.29 12.48 8.86
N ASN A 14 -1.81 11.35 9.31
CA ASN A 14 -1.07 10.34 10.08
C ASN A 14 -0.51 9.21 9.19
N ALA A 15 -0.79 9.22 7.89
CA ALA A 15 -0.28 8.20 6.98
C ALA A 15 1.26 8.29 6.90
N VAL A 16 1.91 7.13 6.91
CA VAL A 16 3.36 7.04 6.71
C VAL A 16 3.61 6.77 5.23
N ILE A 17 4.57 7.50 4.65
CA ILE A 17 4.89 7.40 3.23
C ILE A 17 6.27 6.79 3.07
N SER A 18 6.38 5.77 2.21
CA SER A 18 7.66 5.22 1.75
C SER A 18 7.62 5.03 0.23
N ARG A 19 8.78 4.88 -0.40
CA ARG A 19 8.88 4.81 -1.87
C ARG A 19 9.78 3.67 -2.31
N LYS A 20 9.39 2.98 -3.39
CA LYS A 20 10.21 1.98 -4.08
C LYS A 20 10.02 2.08 -5.58
N GLY A 21 11.08 2.48 -6.29
CA GLY A 21 11.01 2.76 -7.72
C GLY A 21 9.95 3.82 -8.03
N ARG A 22 8.97 3.48 -8.88
CA ARG A 22 7.85 4.36 -9.22
C ARG A 22 6.68 4.33 -8.24
N PHE A 23 6.73 3.46 -7.22
CA PHE A 23 5.60 3.22 -6.33
C PHE A 23 5.72 4.05 -5.06
N THR A 24 4.62 4.74 -4.72
CA THR A 24 4.37 5.33 -3.41
C THR A 24 3.62 4.31 -2.56
N LEU A 25 4.22 3.91 -1.44
CA LEU A 25 3.64 3.00 -0.48
C LEU A 25 3.13 3.81 0.71
N VAL A 26 1.81 3.87 0.87
CA VAL A 26 1.10 4.59 1.92
C VAL A 26 0.73 3.59 3.00
N HIS A 27 1.12 3.86 4.24
CA HIS A 27 0.82 2.98 5.37
C HIS A 27 -0.10 3.72 6.34
N LEU A 28 -1.28 3.15 6.57
CA LEU A 28 -2.29 3.67 7.47
C LEU A 28 -2.06 3.15 8.90
N ASP A 29 -2.78 3.72 9.87
CA ASP A 29 -2.84 3.24 11.26
C ASP A 29 -1.54 3.28 12.07
N ARG A 30 -0.55 4.06 11.62
CA ARG A 30 0.71 4.31 12.34
C ARG A 30 1.51 3.01 12.58
N PRO A 31 1.91 2.30 11.52
CA PRO A 31 2.68 1.08 11.65
C PRO A 31 4.02 1.35 12.33
N SER A 32 4.63 0.29 12.87
CA SER A 32 6.00 0.37 13.36
C SER A 32 6.99 0.68 12.22
N VAL A 33 8.11 1.34 12.56
CA VAL A 33 9.18 1.67 11.61
C VAL A 33 9.75 0.40 10.95
N ASP A 34 9.85 -0.70 11.70
CA ASP A 34 10.36 -1.97 11.19
C ASP A 34 9.39 -2.59 10.17
N LEU A 35 8.08 -2.50 10.40
CA LEU A 35 7.07 -2.97 9.46
C LEU A 35 7.10 -2.16 8.16
N VAL A 36 7.19 -0.83 8.25
CA VAL A 36 7.33 0.04 7.07
C VAL A 36 8.58 -0.35 6.29
N ARG A 37 9.72 -0.50 6.97
CA ARG A 37 10.98 -0.90 6.34
C ARG A 37 10.88 -2.27 5.66
N ALA A 38 10.26 -3.25 6.32
CA ALA A 38 10.05 -4.58 5.77
C ALA A 38 9.18 -4.54 4.52
N ARG A 39 8.02 -3.87 4.59
CA ARG A 39 7.11 -3.66 3.44
C ARG A 39 7.84 -2.98 2.29
N THR A 40 8.57 -1.89 2.53
CA THR A 40 9.32 -1.19 1.48
C THR A 40 10.40 -2.09 0.87
N ASN A 41 11.24 -2.73 1.68
CA ASN A 41 12.36 -3.52 1.19
C ASN A 41 11.89 -4.76 0.41
N ASN A 42 10.82 -5.40 0.86
CA ASN A 42 10.30 -6.63 0.27
C ASN A 42 9.24 -6.39 -0.82
N PHE A 43 8.80 -5.15 -1.05
CA PHE A 43 7.76 -4.88 -2.05
C PHE A 43 8.23 -5.24 -3.47
N ASP A 44 7.54 -6.17 -4.11
CA ASP A 44 7.69 -6.52 -5.52
C ASP A 44 6.35 -6.29 -6.23
N ALA A 45 6.35 -5.45 -7.26
CA ALA A 45 5.13 -5.11 -7.98
C ALA A 45 4.64 -6.21 -8.93
N ASP A 46 5.52 -7.11 -9.37
CA ASP A 46 5.11 -8.25 -10.18
C ASP A 46 4.41 -9.29 -9.30
N GLU A 47 4.90 -9.51 -8.09
CA GLU A 47 4.25 -10.39 -7.11
C GLU A 47 2.97 -9.77 -6.52
N PHE A 48 3.01 -8.50 -6.12
CA PHE A 48 1.88 -7.82 -5.47
C PHE A 48 0.65 -7.70 -6.38
N PHE A 49 0.87 -7.47 -7.68
CA PHE A 49 -0.19 -7.34 -8.67
C PHE A 49 -0.35 -8.60 -9.55
N ASN A 50 0.05 -9.77 -9.06
CA ASN A 50 0.05 -11.03 -9.82
C ASN A 50 -1.36 -11.56 -10.19
N CYS A 51 -2.42 -10.82 -9.87
CA CYS A 51 -3.73 -11.13 -10.36
C CYS A 51 -3.82 -10.65 -11.83
N GLY A 52 -3.84 -11.57 -12.80
CA GLY A 52 -3.86 -11.24 -14.24
C GLY A 52 -5.11 -10.49 -14.74
N CYS A 53 -5.88 -9.87 -13.84
CA CYS A 53 -7.08 -9.12 -14.17
C CYS A 53 -6.75 -7.66 -14.53
N ARG A 54 -7.67 -7.02 -15.26
CA ARG A 54 -7.49 -5.63 -15.73
C ARG A 54 -7.38 -4.62 -14.58
N VAL A 55 -8.04 -4.87 -13.45
CA VAL A 55 -7.98 -3.99 -12.27
C VAL A 55 -6.58 -3.99 -11.66
N CYS A 56 -5.96 -5.16 -11.48
CA CYS A 56 -4.58 -5.26 -10.98
C CYS A 56 -3.59 -4.53 -11.90
N GLN A 57 -3.77 -4.61 -13.23
CA GLN A 57 -2.94 -3.85 -14.17
C GLN A 57 -3.11 -2.34 -14.00
N LEU A 58 -4.35 -1.85 -13.90
CA LEU A 58 -4.64 -0.42 -13.70
C LEU A 58 -4.08 0.09 -12.36
N MET A 59 -4.24 -0.69 -11.30
CA MET A 59 -3.68 -0.36 -9.97
C MET A 59 -2.14 -0.30 -10.01
N LYS A 60 -1.50 -1.26 -10.71
CA LYS A 60 -0.05 -1.26 -10.93
C LYS A 60 0.40 -0.04 -11.70
N GLU A 61 -0.36 0.42 -12.69
CA GLU A 61 -0.09 1.64 -13.45
C GLU A 61 -0.22 2.91 -12.58
N GLY A 62 -1.19 2.93 -11.67
CA GLY A 62 -1.44 4.05 -10.75
C GLY A 62 -0.29 4.36 -9.79
N GLY A 63 0.53 3.36 -9.45
CA GLY A 63 1.77 3.57 -8.71
C GLY A 63 1.59 3.96 -7.24
N VAL A 64 0.38 3.83 -6.69
CA VAL A 64 0.10 4.03 -5.26
C VAL A 64 -0.41 2.72 -4.67
N VAL A 65 0.22 2.27 -3.58
CA VAL A 65 -0.18 1.08 -2.82
C VAL A 65 -0.48 1.52 -1.41
N VAL A 66 -1.64 1.11 -0.89
CA VAL A 66 -2.09 1.44 0.47
C VAL A 66 -2.04 0.17 1.30
N PHE A 67 -1.42 0.25 2.46
CA PHE A 67 -1.40 -0.81 3.46
C PHE A 67 -2.19 -0.36 4.69
N ASP A 68 -3.18 -1.16 5.07
CA ASP A 68 -3.87 -1.10 6.36
C ASP A 68 -3.09 -1.96 7.39
N GLU A 69 -3.27 -1.71 8.69
CA GLU A 69 -2.63 -2.46 9.77
C GLU A 69 -3.13 -3.89 9.90
N LEU A 70 -4.30 -4.23 9.36
CA LEU A 70 -4.79 -5.60 9.44
C LEU A 70 -3.80 -6.54 8.71
N PRO A 71 -3.10 -7.44 9.41
CA PRO A 71 -2.59 -8.62 8.73
C PRO A 71 -3.81 -9.23 8.05
N TYR A 72 -3.69 -9.60 6.77
CA TYR A 72 -4.62 -10.56 6.19
C TYR A 72 -4.37 -11.91 6.87
N ASP A 73 -4.55 -12.00 8.20
CA ASP A 73 -4.97 -13.23 8.83
C ASP A 73 -6.38 -13.41 8.29
N ASP A 74 -6.58 -14.42 7.44
CA ASP A 74 -7.85 -14.89 6.89
C ASP A 74 -9.07 -14.43 7.72
N GLU A 75 -9.51 -13.18 7.56
CA GLU A 75 -10.74 -12.72 8.17
C GLU A 75 -11.82 -13.31 7.29
N ASP A 76 -12.34 -14.46 7.74
CA ASP A 76 -13.63 -14.98 7.35
C ASP A 76 -14.58 -13.79 7.25
N ILE A 77 -14.92 -13.41 6.02
CA ILE A 77 -15.90 -12.36 5.75
C ILE A 77 -17.23 -12.92 6.24
N LEU A 78 -17.54 -12.73 7.53
CA LEU A 78 -18.85 -13.00 8.09
C LEU A 78 -19.79 -11.89 7.60
N LEU A 79 -20.41 -12.14 6.45
CA LEU A 79 -21.61 -11.42 6.04
C LEU A 79 -22.76 -11.97 6.89
N GLU A 80 -23.17 -11.23 7.92
CA GLU A 80 -24.50 -11.36 8.53
C GLU A 80 -25.59 -10.77 7.62
#